data_AF-A0A8J3SGX7-F1
#
_entry.id   AF-A0A8J3SGX7-F1
#
_cell.length_a   1.000
_cell.length_b   1.000
_cell.length_c   1.000
_cell.angle_alpha   90.00
_cell.angle_beta   90.00
_cell.angle_gamma   90.00
#
_symmetry.space_group_name_H-M   'P 1'
#
loop_
_entity.id
_entity.type
_entity.pdbx_description
1 polymer ?
#
loop_
_entity_poly.entity_id
_entity_poly.type
_entity_poly.pdbx_seq_one_letter_code
_entity_poly.pdbx_strand_id
1 'polypeptide(L)'
;MTGHEPARDPAADTDPSAAGTGDPTPGGAGGLRPGMPGGVREPAATRVARWVTGVFAPQVLVIALPPLIGLLTGGWPGAGWGLVASALCGGVPAGVILAGVRSGRLDSHHLVDRESRTRPLLVAMGAVSVALVLLALLGAPGLLVATVTAMLAALALTVPITLRWKISFHAAVSTGTVVLLAHVLPAAPALAAGGLIVALICWARVRLRHHTPAQVVAGVVAGGGAAWATLAAFGV
;
A
#
# COMPACT_ATOMS: atom_id res chain seq x y z
N MET A 1 48.39 -23.23 -46.35
CA MET A 1 47.38 -23.50 -45.31
C MET A 1 46.57 -24.70 -45.76
N THR A 2 46.38 -25.68 -44.88
CA THR A 2 46.01 -27.06 -45.23
C THR A 2 44.51 -27.22 -45.54
N GLY A 3 44.22 -27.88 -46.65
CA GLY A 3 42.88 -28.30 -47.05
C GLY A 3 42.36 -29.50 -46.22
N HIS A 4 41.12 -29.90 -46.53
CA HIS A 4 40.25 -30.69 -45.67
C HIS A 4 39.79 -31.98 -46.37
N GLU A 5 40.01 -33.14 -45.75
CA GLU A 5 39.43 -34.47 -46.05
C GLU A 5 39.88 -35.45 -44.94
N PRO A 6 39.40 -36.72 -44.87
CA PRO A 6 38.29 -37.35 -45.60
C PRO A 6 37.06 -37.52 -44.65
N ALA A 7 36.02 -38.35 -44.84
CA ALA A 7 35.73 -39.44 -45.78
C ALA A 7 34.20 -39.65 -45.98
N ARG A 8 33.82 -40.79 -46.58
CA ARG A 8 32.49 -41.43 -46.50
C ARG A 8 32.69 -42.91 -46.17
N ASP A 9 31.66 -43.57 -45.63
CA ASP A 9 31.33 -44.95 -46.03
C ASP A 9 29.80 -45.20 -45.87
N PRO A 10 29.16 -46.05 -46.70
CA PRO A 10 27.70 -46.09 -46.84
C PRO A 10 27.03 -47.25 -46.10
N ALA A 11 25.70 -47.31 -46.21
CA ALA A 11 24.85 -48.35 -45.63
C ALA A 11 24.98 -49.72 -46.33
N ALA A 12 24.84 -50.80 -45.55
CA ALA A 12 23.77 -51.81 -45.67
C ALA A 12 24.16 -53.14 -45.00
N ASP A 13 23.33 -53.64 -44.09
CA ASP A 13 23.13 -55.09 -43.90
C ASP A 13 21.77 -55.36 -43.22
N THR A 14 21.26 -56.58 -43.35
CA THR A 14 19.80 -56.82 -43.52
C THR A 14 19.11 -57.74 -42.50
N ASP A 15 17.87 -57.38 -42.13
CA ASP A 15 16.72 -58.29 -41.81
C ASP A 15 16.84 -59.23 -40.57
N PRO A 16 15.83 -60.04 -40.15
CA PRO A 16 14.36 -59.88 -40.21
C PRO A 16 13.63 -59.98 -38.84
N SER A 17 12.31 -59.75 -38.90
CA SER A 17 11.22 -60.19 -38.00
C SER A 17 11.47 -61.34 -36.99
N ALA A 18 11.07 -61.13 -35.73
CA ALA A 18 10.52 -62.19 -34.86
C ALA A 18 9.49 -61.63 -33.85
N ALA A 19 8.27 -62.15 -33.88
CA ALA A 19 7.26 -61.90 -32.85
C ALA A 19 7.50 -62.80 -31.63
N GLY A 20 7.41 -62.25 -30.42
CA GLY A 20 7.65 -62.98 -29.17
C GLY A 20 6.77 -62.46 -28.03
N THR A 21 5.86 -63.31 -27.57
CA THR A 21 4.96 -63.07 -26.43
C THR A 21 5.71 -63.07 -25.10
N GLY A 22 5.34 -62.18 -24.17
CA GLY A 22 5.86 -62.23 -22.80
C GLY A 22 5.30 -61.14 -21.89
N ASP A 23 4.19 -61.43 -21.21
CA ASP A 23 3.85 -60.79 -19.93
C ASP A 23 4.14 -61.80 -18.80
N PRO A 24 4.93 -61.40 -17.80
CA PRO A 24 4.74 -61.92 -16.46
C PRO A 24 4.66 -60.80 -15.41
N THR A 25 3.47 -60.62 -14.84
CA THR A 25 3.28 -60.21 -13.42
C THR A 25 4.17 -61.06 -12.49
N PRO A 26 4.54 -60.64 -11.24
CA PRO A 26 3.78 -59.73 -10.35
C PRO A 26 4.62 -58.78 -9.46
N GLY A 27 3.97 -58.01 -8.57
CA GLY A 27 4.65 -57.54 -7.34
C GLY A 27 4.16 -56.23 -6.69
N GLY A 28 3.52 -56.36 -5.54
CA GLY A 28 4.02 -55.75 -4.29
C GLY A 28 4.01 -54.22 -4.07
N ALA A 29 3.14 -53.82 -3.14
CA ALA A 29 3.38 -52.81 -2.09
C ALA A 29 3.57 -51.31 -2.44
N GLY A 30 2.76 -50.49 -1.74
CA GLY A 30 3.37 -49.57 -0.77
C GLY A 30 3.85 -48.18 -1.24
N GLY A 31 3.12 -47.51 -2.12
CA GLY A 31 3.36 -46.09 -2.43
C GLY A 31 2.44 -45.14 -1.65
N LEU A 32 2.68 -44.91 -0.35
CA LEU A 32 2.00 -43.82 0.36
C LEU A 32 2.33 -42.49 -0.33
N ARG A 33 1.31 -41.78 -0.82
CA ARG A 33 1.47 -40.40 -1.26
C ARG A 33 1.97 -39.56 -0.07
N PRO A 34 3.14 -38.88 -0.16
CA PRO A 34 3.59 -38.00 0.90
C PRO A 34 2.53 -36.94 1.17
N GLY A 35 2.23 -36.71 2.46
CA GLY A 35 1.12 -35.87 2.87
C GLY A 35 1.22 -34.46 2.28
N MET A 36 0.13 -33.99 1.67
CA MET A 36 -0.10 -32.56 1.48
C MET A 36 0.11 -31.89 2.85
N PRO A 37 1.05 -30.94 3.00
CA PRO A 37 1.26 -30.28 4.28
C PRO A 37 -0.05 -29.59 4.67
N GLY A 38 -0.70 -30.10 5.73
CA GLY A 38 -1.99 -29.63 6.18
C GLY A 38 -1.93 -28.12 6.38
N GLY A 39 -2.76 -27.38 5.63
CA GLY A 39 -2.65 -25.94 5.50
C GLY A 39 -2.56 -25.27 6.87
N VAL A 40 -1.36 -24.79 7.22
CA VAL A 40 -1.06 -24.25 8.55
C VAL A 40 -2.00 -23.08 8.79
N ARG A 41 -3.01 -23.29 9.65
CA ARG A 41 -4.01 -22.26 9.96
C ARG A 41 -3.26 -21.06 10.51
N GLU A 42 -3.26 -19.97 9.75
CA GLU A 42 -2.61 -18.72 10.13
C GLU A 42 -3.03 -18.31 11.55
N PRO A 43 -2.13 -17.77 12.39
CA PRO A 43 -2.53 -17.29 13.71
C PRO A 43 -3.63 -16.23 13.59
N ALA A 44 -4.66 -16.30 14.44
CA ALA A 44 -5.80 -15.39 14.39
C ALA A 44 -5.38 -13.91 14.48
N ALA A 45 -4.39 -13.60 15.33
CA ALA A 45 -3.81 -12.28 15.44
C ALA A 45 -3.18 -11.76 14.12
N THR A 46 -2.62 -12.64 13.28
CA THR A 46 -2.06 -12.25 11.99
C THR A 46 -3.17 -11.92 10.98
N ARG A 47 -4.27 -12.70 10.96
CA ARG A 47 -5.48 -12.35 10.18
C ARG A 47 -6.04 -10.99 10.58
N VAL A 48 -6.18 -10.74 11.88
CA VAL A 48 -6.65 -9.44 12.41
C VAL A 48 -5.71 -8.31 11.98
N ALA A 49 -4.38 -8.49 12.10
CA ALA A 49 -3.42 -7.48 11.67
C ALA A 49 -3.49 -7.18 10.15
N ARG A 50 -3.75 -8.19 9.30
CA ARG A 50 -3.97 -8.00 7.86
C ARG A 50 -5.27 -7.25 7.58
N TRP A 51 -6.36 -7.59 8.29
CA TRP A 51 -7.64 -6.88 8.18
C TRP A 51 -7.53 -5.41 8.61
N VAL A 52 -6.95 -5.14 9.79
CA VAL A 52 -6.67 -3.77 10.28
C VAL A 52 -5.83 -2.99 9.27
N THR A 53 -4.79 -3.61 8.71
CA THR A 53 -3.96 -3.00 7.66
C THR A 53 -4.76 -2.62 6.42
N GLY A 54 -5.71 -3.46 5.99
CA GLY A 54 -6.54 -3.20 4.81
C GLY A 54 -7.56 -2.09 5.05
N VAL A 55 -8.30 -2.17 6.16
CA VAL A 55 -9.35 -1.18 6.52
C VAL A 55 -8.74 0.20 6.78
N PHE A 56 -7.62 0.26 7.50
CA PHE A 56 -6.92 1.50 7.81
C PHE A 56 -5.72 1.75 6.88
N ALA A 57 -5.81 1.30 5.62
CA ALA A 57 -4.84 1.66 4.60
C ALA A 57 -4.85 3.19 4.39
N PRO A 58 -3.68 3.85 4.22
CA PRO A 58 -3.60 5.30 4.07
C PRO A 58 -4.56 5.89 3.03
N GLN A 59 -4.75 5.17 1.92
CA GLN A 59 -5.65 5.56 0.84
C GLN A 59 -7.13 5.64 1.28
N VAL A 60 -7.59 4.72 2.15
CA VAL A 60 -8.96 4.72 2.67
C VAL A 60 -9.17 5.96 3.55
N LEU A 61 -8.20 6.28 4.40
CA LEU A 61 -8.26 7.47 5.26
C LEU A 61 -8.20 8.78 4.46
N VAL A 62 -7.33 8.87 3.45
CA VAL A 62 -7.23 10.05 2.56
C VAL A 62 -8.51 10.27 1.76
N ILE A 63 -9.22 9.21 1.35
CA ILE A 63 -10.50 9.33 0.64
C ILE A 63 -11.68 9.62 1.59
N ALA A 64 -11.70 9.02 2.78
CA ALA A 64 -12.82 9.15 3.72
C ALA A 64 -12.79 10.43 4.55
N LEU A 65 -11.60 10.94 4.91
CA LEU A 65 -11.48 12.06 5.85
C LEU A 65 -12.02 13.39 5.30
N PRO A 66 -11.68 13.86 4.07
CA PRO A 66 -12.18 15.14 3.57
C PRO A 66 -13.71 15.26 3.53
N PRO A 67 -14.50 14.32 2.98
CA PRO A 67 -15.97 14.43 3.02
C PRO A 67 -16.52 14.33 4.44
N LEU A 68 -15.86 13.62 5.36
CA LEU A 68 -16.26 13.59 6.77
C LEU A 68 -16.03 14.93 7.46
N ILE A 69 -14.85 15.54 7.33
CA ILE A 69 -14.57 16.89 7.84
C ILE A 69 -15.56 17.90 7.24
N GLY A 70 -15.74 17.86 5.92
CA GLY A 70 -16.67 18.72 5.21
C GLY A 70 -18.13 18.57 5.68
N LEU A 71 -18.59 17.34 5.91
CA LEU A 71 -19.92 17.06 6.44
C LEU A 71 -20.09 17.62 7.86
N LEU A 72 -19.10 17.40 8.74
CA LEU A 72 -19.14 17.82 10.14
C LEU A 72 -19.09 19.34 10.31
N THR A 73 -18.44 20.09 9.40
CA THR A 73 -18.32 21.55 9.51
C THR A 73 -19.22 22.36 8.59
N GLY A 74 -19.71 21.77 7.49
CA GLY A 74 -20.46 22.49 6.46
C GLY A 74 -21.62 21.70 5.85
N GLY A 75 -22.05 20.60 6.48
CA GLY A 75 -23.15 19.77 6.00
C GLY A 75 -22.90 19.19 4.60
N TRP A 76 -23.97 18.92 3.84
CA TRP A 76 -23.86 18.37 2.49
C TRP A 76 -23.03 19.21 1.51
N PRO A 77 -23.09 20.57 1.49
CA PRO A 77 -22.17 21.38 0.68
C PRO A 77 -20.69 21.18 1.05
N GLY A 78 -20.37 21.14 2.34
CA GLY A 78 -19.02 20.84 2.81
C GLY A 78 -18.58 19.42 2.45
N ALA A 79 -19.47 18.43 2.57
CA ALA A 79 -19.21 17.06 2.11
C ALA A 79 -18.92 17.00 0.61
N GLY A 80 -19.61 17.80 -0.21
CA GLY A 80 -19.34 17.97 -1.65
C GLY A 80 -17.92 18.47 -1.93
N TRP A 81 -17.48 19.52 -1.24
CA TRP A 81 -16.08 19.98 -1.29
C TRP A 81 -15.09 18.90 -0.85
N GLY A 82 -15.42 18.15 0.20
CA GLY A 82 -14.63 17.01 0.65
C GLY A 82 -14.54 15.90 -0.39
N LEU A 83 -15.60 15.59 -1.13
CA LEU A 83 -15.57 14.63 -2.23
C LEU A 83 -14.65 15.10 -3.37
N VAL A 84 -14.67 16.39 -3.71
CA VAL A 84 -13.71 16.99 -4.67
C VAL A 84 -12.27 16.83 -4.16
N ALA A 85 -12.01 17.17 -2.90
CA ALA A 85 -10.70 17.00 -2.28
C ALA A 85 -10.24 15.54 -2.32
N SER A 86 -11.09 14.57 -1.99
CA SER A 86 -10.79 13.14 -2.02
C SER A 86 -10.56 12.60 -3.44
N ALA A 87 -11.31 13.08 -4.43
CA ALA A 87 -11.09 12.71 -5.83
C ALA A 87 -9.70 13.17 -6.33
N LEU A 88 -9.28 14.39 -5.96
CA LEU A 88 -7.99 14.93 -6.36
C LEU A 88 -6.82 14.34 -5.53
N CYS A 89 -6.95 14.23 -4.21
CA CYS A 89 -5.88 13.78 -3.32
C CYS A 89 -5.70 12.25 -3.32
N GLY A 90 -6.79 11.49 -3.38
CA GLY A 90 -6.78 10.01 -3.36
C GLY A 90 -7.08 9.41 -4.72
N GLY A 91 -8.16 9.86 -5.38
CA GLY A 91 -8.62 9.31 -6.65
C GLY A 91 -7.57 9.39 -7.77
N VAL A 92 -6.93 10.55 -7.96
CA VAL A 92 -5.90 10.75 -8.99
C VAL A 92 -4.68 9.84 -8.79
N PRO A 93 -4.01 9.77 -7.61
CA PRO A 93 -2.90 8.83 -7.42
C PRO A 93 -3.28 7.36 -7.62
N ALA A 94 -4.46 6.93 -7.15
CA ALA A 94 -4.95 5.57 -7.40
C ALA A 94 -5.19 5.30 -8.90
N GLY A 95 -5.77 6.26 -9.61
CA GLY A 95 -5.99 6.19 -11.06
C GLY A 95 -4.67 6.09 -11.84
N VAL A 96 -3.66 6.90 -11.48
CA VAL A 96 -2.33 6.85 -12.09
C VAL A 96 -1.63 5.50 -11.85
N ILE A 97 -1.70 4.97 -10.62
CA ILE A 97 -1.15 3.63 -10.31
C ILE A 97 -1.87 2.55 -11.12
N LEU A 98 -3.21 2.56 -11.14
CA LEU A 98 -4.01 1.59 -11.86
C LEU A 98 -3.78 1.63 -13.38
N ALA A 99 -3.66 2.83 -13.96
CA ALA A 99 -3.32 3.01 -15.36
C ALA A 99 -1.89 2.51 -15.66
N GLY A 100 -0.93 2.77 -14.75
CA GLY A 100 0.42 2.23 -14.82
C GLY A 100 0.44 0.71 -14.91
N VAL A 101 -0.25 0.03 -13.97
CA VAL A 101 -0.39 -1.44 -13.94
C VAL A 101 -1.09 -1.97 -15.20
N ARG A 102 -2.24 -1.41 -15.59
CA ARG A 102 -2.97 -1.83 -16.81
C ARG A 102 -2.18 -1.67 -18.10
N SER A 103 -1.23 -0.73 -18.13
CA SER A 103 -0.38 -0.47 -19.30
C SER A 103 0.91 -1.29 -19.36
N GLY A 104 1.11 -2.27 -18.47
CA GLY A 104 2.36 -3.06 -18.38
C GLY A 104 3.57 -2.28 -17.85
N ARG A 105 3.51 -0.94 -17.80
CA ARG A 105 4.62 -0.07 -17.33
C ARG A 105 4.95 -0.19 -15.85
N LEU A 106 4.14 -0.91 -15.07
CA LEU A 106 4.42 -1.31 -13.69
C LEU A 106 4.40 -2.85 -13.62
N ASP A 107 5.44 -3.47 -14.17
CA ASP A 107 5.53 -4.92 -14.29
C ASP A 107 5.57 -5.66 -12.95
N SER A 108 4.98 -6.84 -12.95
CA SER A 108 4.42 -7.51 -11.78
C SER A 108 5.40 -8.27 -10.87
N HIS A 109 6.73 -8.11 -11.06
CA HIS A 109 7.70 -9.04 -10.43
C HIS A 109 8.95 -8.44 -9.75
N HIS A 110 9.14 -7.11 -9.71
CA HIS A 110 10.34 -6.49 -9.09
C HIS A 110 10.02 -5.37 -8.05
N LEU A 111 8.96 -5.54 -7.25
CA LEU A 111 8.55 -4.60 -6.18
C LEU A 111 9.38 -4.72 -4.87
N VAL A 112 10.68 -4.99 -4.96
CA VAL A 112 11.59 -5.07 -3.80
C VAL A 112 12.29 -3.72 -3.53
N ASP A 113 12.54 -2.92 -4.57
CA ASP A 113 13.32 -1.69 -4.47
C ASP A 113 12.61 -0.47 -3.88
N ARG A 114 13.41 0.42 -3.27
CA ARG A 114 12.95 1.69 -2.66
C ARG A 114 12.31 2.62 -3.70
N GLU A 115 12.77 2.57 -4.94
CA GLU A 115 12.31 3.40 -6.04
C GLU A 115 10.84 3.11 -6.41
N SER A 116 10.44 1.83 -6.41
CA SER A 116 9.06 1.40 -6.65
C SER A 116 8.05 2.00 -5.66
N ARG A 117 8.50 2.31 -4.45
CA ARG A 117 7.69 2.93 -3.37
C ARG A 117 7.71 4.45 -3.43
N THR A 118 8.76 5.04 -4.00
CA THR A 118 8.98 6.49 -4.03
C THR A 118 8.13 7.15 -5.11
N ARG A 119 8.06 6.56 -6.30
CA ARG A 119 7.30 7.13 -7.43
C ARG A 119 5.80 7.36 -7.12
N PRO A 120 5.05 6.42 -6.50
CA PRO A 120 3.67 6.66 -6.07
C PRO A 120 3.53 7.82 -5.07
N LEU A 121 4.49 8.00 -4.17
CA LEU A 121 4.48 9.07 -3.17
C LEU A 121 4.75 10.45 -3.78
N LEU A 122 5.63 10.54 -4.78
CA LEU A 122 5.86 11.77 -5.53
C LEU A 122 4.64 12.15 -6.39
N VAL A 123 3.98 11.17 -7.00
CA VAL A 123 2.69 11.38 -7.70
C VAL A 123 1.62 11.88 -6.72
N ALA A 124 1.52 11.28 -5.53
CA ALA A 124 0.60 11.74 -4.49
C ALA A 124 0.92 13.18 -4.03
N MET A 125 2.19 13.52 -3.80
CA MET A 125 2.62 14.88 -3.46
C MET A 125 2.17 15.90 -4.53
N GLY A 126 2.41 15.60 -5.80
CA GLY A 126 1.99 16.47 -6.91
C GLY A 126 0.48 16.62 -7.00
N ALA A 127 -0.28 15.52 -6.90
CA ALA A 127 -1.73 15.53 -6.93
C ALA A 127 -2.34 16.33 -5.75
N VAL A 128 -1.84 16.12 -4.53
CA VAL A 128 -2.26 16.86 -3.32
C VAL A 128 -1.88 18.35 -3.43
N SER A 129 -0.73 18.69 -4.01
CA SER A 129 -0.34 20.09 -4.25
C SER A 129 -1.30 20.79 -5.21
N VAL A 130 -1.65 20.14 -6.34
CA VAL A 130 -2.64 20.66 -7.29
C VAL A 130 -4.02 20.75 -6.65
N ALA A 131 -4.43 19.75 -5.87
CA ALA A 131 -5.69 19.76 -5.12
C ALA A 131 -5.77 20.96 -4.17
N LEU A 132 -4.70 21.23 -3.42
CA LEU A 132 -4.63 22.35 -2.49
C LEU A 132 -4.80 23.70 -3.20
N VAL A 133 -4.08 23.91 -4.30
CA VAL A 133 -4.19 25.14 -5.11
C VAL A 133 -5.61 25.30 -5.66
N LEU A 134 -6.22 24.25 -6.21
CA LEU A 134 -7.58 24.31 -6.73
C LEU A 134 -8.62 24.60 -5.63
N LEU A 135 -8.52 23.96 -4.47
CA LEU A 135 -9.43 24.21 -3.35
C LEU A 135 -9.31 25.64 -2.82
N ALA A 136 -8.09 26.18 -2.73
CA ALA A 136 -7.86 27.56 -2.31
C ALA A 136 -8.42 28.58 -3.33
N LEU A 137 -8.17 28.38 -4.63
CA LEU A 137 -8.62 29.28 -5.69
C LEU A 137 -10.14 29.24 -5.91
N LEU A 138 -10.79 28.09 -5.70
CA LEU A 138 -12.23 27.91 -5.88
C LEU A 138 -13.05 28.21 -4.61
N GLY A 139 -12.42 28.71 -3.54
CA GLY A 139 -13.12 29.15 -2.32
C GLY A 139 -13.65 28.00 -1.45
N ALA A 140 -12.96 26.87 -1.40
CA ALA A 140 -13.33 25.77 -0.51
C ALA A 140 -13.27 26.19 0.98
N PRO A 141 -14.08 25.57 1.86
CA PRO A 141 -14.05 25.85 3.30
C PRO A 141 -12.65 25.78 3.90
N GLY A 142 -12.28 26.79 4.71
CA GLY A 142 -10.90 26.95 5.23
C GLY A 142 -10.34 25.72 5.93
N LEU A 143 -11.16 24.97 6.68
CA LEU A 143 -10.71 23.74 7.34
C LEU A 143 -10.44 22.59 6.35
N LEU A 144 -11.10 22.54 5.18
CA LEU A 144 -10.74 21.57 4.13
C LEU A 144 -9.41 21.95 3.47
N VAL A 145 -9.15 23.25 3.28
CA VAL A 145 -7.84 23.74 2.83
C VAL A 145 -6.76 23.39 3.86
N ALA A 146 -7.01 23.58 5.16
CA ALA A 146 -6.12 23.16 6.25
C ALA A 146 -5.92 21.63 6.28
N THR A 147 -6.99 20.84 6.07
CA THR A 147 -6.95 19.37 6.01
C THR A 147 -6.05 18.87 4.88
N VAL A 148 -6.18 19.43 3.68
CA VAL A 148 -5.34 19.07 2.53
C VAL A 148 -3.91 19.61 2.70
N THR A 149 -3.74 20.77 3.33
CA THR A 149 -2.40 21.28 3.71
C THR A 149 -1.72 20.35 4.71
N ALA A 150 -2.45 19.79 5.68
CA ALA A 150 -1.92 18.83 6.65
C ALA A 150 -1.51 17.51 5.99
N MET A 151 -2.27 17.03 5.00
CA MET A 151 -1.87 15.89 4.15
C MET A 151 -0.59 16.20 3.38
N LEU A 152 -0.47 17.40 2.79
CA LEU A 152 0.72 17.82 2.06
C LEU A 152 1.95 17.96 2.98
N ALA A 153 1.79 18.56 4.16
CA ALA A 153 2.85 18.70 5.16
C ALA A 153 3.31 17.33 5.69
N ALA A 154 2.38 16.41 5.95
CA ALA A 154 2.71 15.05 6.35
C ALA A 154 3.47 14.30 5.24
N LEU A 155 3.10 14.44 3.96
CA LEU A 155 3.87 13.92 2.84
C LEU A 155 5.25 14.58 2.74
N ALA A 156 5.33 15.90 2.79
CA ALA A 156 6.57 16.68 2.72
C ALA A 156 7.58 16.30 3.81
N LEU A 157 7.11 15.93 5.01
CA LEU A 157 7.94 15.42 6.08
C LEU A 157 8.30 13.93 5.90
N THR A 158 7.34 13.07 5.56
CA THR A 158 7.54 11.61 5.54
C THR A 158 8.25 11.09 4.28
N VAL A 159 8.11 11.74 3.13
CA VAL A 159 8.75 11.30 1.87
C VAL A 159 10.28 11.41 1.94
N PRO A 160 10.90 12.55 2.30
CA PRO A 160 12.36 12.66 2.44
C PRO A 160 12.93 11.67 3.47
N ILE A 161 12.22 11.46 4.59
CA ILE A 161 12.59 10.44 5.57
C ILE A 161 12.58 9.06 4.90
N THR A 162 11.51 8.68 4.20
CA THR A 162 11.36 7.37 3.53
C THR A 162 12.52 7.02 2.58
N LEU A 163 13.08 8.01 1.87
CA LEU A 163 14.23 7.81 0.98
C LEU A 163 15.44 7.25 1.73
N ARG A 164 15.70 7.75 2.95
CA ARG A 164 16.83 7.36 3.79
C ARG A 164 16.48 6.20 4.72
N TRP A 165 15.36 6.28 5.42
CA TRP A 165 14.89 5.35 6.46
C TRP A 165 13.37 5.16 6.42
N LYS A 166 12.92 3.90 6.41
CA LYS A 166 11.52 3.52 6.12
C LYS A 166 10.53 3.86 7.24
N ILE A 167 10.01 5.08 7.27
CA ILE A 167 8.92 5.52 8.15
C ILE A 167 7.57 4.87 7.81
N SER A 168 6.63 4.79 8.76
CA SER A 168 5.32 4.19 8.56
C SER A 168 4.22 5.19 8.18
N PHE A 169 3.86 5.21 6.89
CA PHE A 169 2.72 6.00 6.38
C PHE A 169 1.37 5.64 7.04
N HIS A 170 1.17 4.38 7.45
CA HIS A 170 -0.06 4.00 8.16
C HIS A 170 -0.17 4.72 9.51
N ALA A 171 0.94 4.79 10.27
CA ALA A 171 0.99 5.49 11.55
C ALA A 171 0.86 7.02 11.37
N ALA A 172 1.53 7.58 10.35
CA ALA A 172 1.46 9.01 10.07
C ALA A 172 0.05 9.45 9.65
N VAL A 173 -0.55 8.81 8.64
CA VAL A 173 -1.88 9.20 8.15
C VAL A 173 -2.94 8.96 9.21
N SER A 174 -2.93 7.83 9.93
CA SER A 174 -3.91 7.60 11.01
C SER A 174 -3.80 8.59 12.16
N THR A 175 -2.58 8.98 12.56
CA THR A 175 -2.41 9.98 13.63
C THR A 175 -2.84 11.38 13.18
N GLY A 176 -2.47 11.79 11.95
CA GLY A 176 -2.94 13.04 11.38
C GLY A 176 -4.47 13.09 11.23
N THR A 177 -5.09 11.98 10.82
CA THR A 177 -6.55 11.80 10.80
C THR A 177 -7.17 12.01 12.18
N VAL A 178 -6.60 11.41 13.23
CA VAL A 178 -7.11 11.56 14.61
C VAL A 178 -6.98 13.01 15.11
N VAL A 179 -5.88 13.70 14.82
CA VAL A 179 -5.71 15.12 15.17
C VAL A 179 -6.74 16.01 14.47
N LEU A 180 -6.96 15.81 13.16
CA LEU A 180 -7.97 16.55 12.39
C LEU A 180 -9.40 16.28 12.86
N LEU A 181 -9.73 15.03 13.22
CA LEU A 181 -11.02 14.68 13.79
C LEU A 181 -11.21 15.24 15.20
N ALA A 182 -10.16 15.29 16.02
CA ALA A 182 -10.21 15.86 17.37
C ALA A 182 -10.34 17.40 17.39
N HIS A 183 -10.16 18.07 16.25
CA HIS A 183 -10.45 19.50 16.09
C HIS A 183 -11.95 19.75 15.80
N VAL A 184 -12.64 18.86 15.06
CA VAL A 184 -14.08 19.01 14.72
C VAL A 184 -15.04 18.23 15.63
N LEU A 185 -14.52 17.29 16.41
CA LEU A 185 -15.25 16.52 17.43
C LEU A 185 -14.76 16.94 18.83
N PRO A 186 -15.48 16.58 19.92
CA PRO A 186 -14.97 16.80 21.27
C PRO A 186 -13.58 16.16 21.45
N ALA A 187 -12.55 16.99 21.67
CA ALA A 187 -11.16 16.60 21.50
C ALA A 187 -10.74 15.43 22.40
N ALA A 188 -11.09 15.45 23.69
CA ALA A 188 -10.67 14.41 24.65
C ALA A 188 -11.14 12.98 24.27
N PRO A 189 -12.44 12.70 24.01
CA PRO A 189 -12.86 11.38 23.57
C PRO A 189 -12.37 11.03 22.17
N ALA A 190 -12.25 12.01 21.25
CA ALA A 190 -11.72 11.77 19.90
C ALA A 190 -10.25 11.33 19.93
N LEU A 191 -9.41 11.99 20.74
CA LEU A 191 -8.01 11.60 20.95
C LEU A 191 -7.88 10.26 21.68
N ALA A 192 -8.74 9.98 22.67
CA ALA A 192 -8.71 8.71 23.40
C ALA A 192 -9.07 7.52 22.49
N ALA A 193 -10.22 7.58 21.81
CA ALA A 193 -10.67 6.53 20.89
C ALA A 193 -9.75 6.39 19.67
N GLY A 194 -9.35 7.53 19.07
CA GLY A 194 -8.42 7.59 17.96
C GLY A 194 -7.03 7.04 18.32
N GLY A 195 -6.53 7.34 19.51
CA GLY A 195 -5.26 6.82 20.03
C GLY A 195 -5.24 5.29 20.13
N LEU A 196 -6.33 4.67 20.56
CA LEU A 196 -6.47 3.21 20.58
C LEU A 196 -6.47 2.61 19.16
N ILE A 197 -7.12 3.27 18.19
CA ILE A 197 -7.11 2.86 16.78
C ILE A 197 -5.68 2.99 16.19
N VAL A 198 -4.99 4.11 16.44
CA VAL A 198 -3.59 4.31 16.02
C VAL A 198 -2.67 3.26 16.63
N ALA A 199 -2.84 2.93 17.92
CA ALA A 199 -2.08 1.88 18.58
C ALA A 199 -2.32 0.50 17.95
N LEU A 200 -3.58 0.16 17.63
CA LEU A 200 -3.95 -1.08 16.94
C LEU A 200 -3.34 -1.16 15.53
N ILE A 201 -3.35 -0.05 14.78
CA ILE A 201 -2.69 0.05 13.46
C ILE A 201 -1.19 -0.15 13.61
N CYS A 202 -0.53 0.54 14.55
CA CYS A 202 0.90 0.42 14.80
C CYS A 202 1.30 -1.01 15.20
N TRP A 203 0.53 -1.64 16.09
CA TRP A 203 0.66 -3.06 16.43
C TRP A 203 0.57 -3.94 15.20
N ALA A 204 -0.41 -3.73 14.33
CA ALA A 204 -0.57 -4.52 13.10
C ALA A 204 0.64 -4.37 12.16
N ARG A 205 1.19 -3.15 12.01
CA ARG A 205 2.39 -2.91 11.19
C ARG A 205 3.63 -3.63 11.71
N VAL A 206 3.81 -3.69 13.03
CA VAL A 206 4.93 -4.40 13.68
C VAL A 206 4.71 -5.92 13.67
N ARG A 207 3.49 -6.39 13.95
CA ARG A 207 3.11 -7.81 13.97
C ARG A 207 3.30 -8.48 12.61
N LEU A 208 2.97 -7.78 11.53
CA LEU A 208 3.20 -8.23 10.14
C LEU A 208 4.66 -8.03 9.68
N ARG A 209 5.56 -7.60 10.56
CA ARG A 209 6.98 -7.30 10.27
C ARG A 209 7.17 -6.29 9.13
N HIS A 210 6.18 -5.45 8.86
CA HIS A 210 6.28 -4.41 7.84
C HIS A 210 7.11 -3.21 8.31
N HIS A 211 7.13 -2.93 9.62
CA HIS A 211 7.89 -1.84 10.23
C HIS A 211 8.41 -2.24 11.61
N THR A 212 9.45 -1.54 12.09
CA THR A 212 9.92 -1.63 13.49
C THR A 212 9.15 -0.66 14.40
N PRO A 213 9.20 -0.83 15.75
CA PRO A 213 8.61 0.13 16.69
C PRO A 213 9.05 1.58 16.45
N ALA A 214 10.35 1.81 16.23
CA ALA A 214 10.87 3.16 15.94
C ALA A 214 10.26 3.76 14.66
N GLN A 215 10.05 2.95 13.61
CA GLN A 215 9.47 3.41 12.34
C GLN A 215 7.98 3.75 12.42
N VAL A 216 7.23 3.10 13.33
CA VAL A 216 5.83 3.47 13.60
C VAL A 216 5.74 4.69 14.50
N VAL A 217 6.56 4.79 15.56
CA VAL A 217 6.62 5.96 16.45
C VAL A 217 7.01 7.23 15.67
N ALA A 218 8.04 7.16 14.83
CA ALA A 218 8.40 8.28 13.96
C ALA A 218 7.25 8.67 13.01
N GLY A 219 6.47 7.69 12.54
CA GLY A 219 5.25 7.93 11.76
C GLY A 219 4.19 8.69 12.56
N VAL A 220 3.87 8.23 13.78
CA VAL A 220 2.92 8.90 14.69
C VAL A 220 3.32 10.36 14.91
N VAL A 221 4.59 10.61 15.29
CA VAL A 221 5.12 11.95 15.55
C VAL A 221 5.06 12.82 14.29
N ALA A 222 5.49 12.32 13.14
CA ALA A 222 5.49 13.09 11.89
C ALA A 222 4.07 13.46 11.45
N GLY A 223 3.12 12.51 11.47
CA GLY A 223 1.75 12.74 11.03
C GLY A 223 0.93 13.60 11.98
N GLY A 224 1.00 13.31 13.29
CA GLY A 224 0.33 14.10 14.31
C GLY A 224 0.88 15.52 14.42
N GLY A 225 2.23 15.65 14.39
CA GLY A 225 2.90 16.95 14.42
C GLY A 225 2.60 17.80 13.20
N ALA A 226 2.62 17.23 11.99
CA ALA A 226 2.27 17.96 10.77
C ALA A 226 0.80 18.44 10.77
N ALA A 227 -0.14 17.59 11.23
CA ALA A 227 -1.54 17.97 11.34
C ALA A 227 -1.76 19.09 12.38
N TRP A 228 -1.20 18.93 13.59
CA TRP A 228 -1.30 19.93 14.65
C TRP A 228 -0.68 21.27 14.27
N ALA A 229 0.54 21.25 13.70
CA ALA A 229 1.22 22.47 13.27
C ALA A 229 0.48 23.17 12.12
N THR A 230 -0.18 22.41 11.23
CA THR A 230 -1.00 23.00 10.17
C THR A 230 -2.24 23.69 10.72
N LEU A 231 -2.98 23.05 11.63
CA LEU A 231 -4.15 23.65 12.28
C LEU A 231 -3.76 24.95 13.00
N ALA A 232 -2.70 24.89 13.84
CA ALA A 232 -2.16 26.05 14.52
C ALA A 232 -1.74 27.19 13.57
N ALA A 233 -1.15 26.86 12.40
CA ALA A 233 -0.77 27.85 11.39
C ALA A 233 -1.97 28.47 10.64
N PHE A 234 -3.11 27.77 10.59
CA PHE A 234 -4.38 28.29 10.08
C PHE A 234 -5.18 29.06 11.15
N GLY A 235 -4.73 29.09 12.40
CA GLY A 235 -5.42 29.74 13.51
C GLY A 235 -6.66 28.98 14.02
N VAL A 236 -6.67 27.65 13.87
CA VAL A 236 -7.78 26.74 14.22
C VAL A 236 -7.32 25.61 15.15
#